data_AF-A0A5Q3BQD1-F1
#
_entry.id   AF-A0A5Q3BQD1-F1
#
_cell.length_a   1.000
_cell.length_b   1.000
_cell.length_c   1.000
_cell.angle_alpha   90.00
_cell.angle_beta   90.00
_cell.angle_gamma   90.00
#
_symmetry.space_group_name_H-M   'P 1'
#
loop_
_entity.id
_entity.type
_entity.pdbx_description
1 polymer ?
#
loop_
_entity_poly.entity_id
_entity_poly.type
_entity_poly.pdbx_seq_one_letter_code
_entity_poly.pdbx_strand_id
1 'polypeptide(L)'
;MIDKFKFKEKEYAEAIIENGFISKNLNYELRLLSKYYKELGYKPKKREELLYDFCEKNIENFSRVLYYKKINSVLNHARKKENILINIDEVDITENELRFINSLDINHQQKKLCFTLLVLAKLYSTVQYIKHGEHTTEHYYGGNNKKYKELIDASHSSLTANKLHQNIGELATKDIVEIRNKGFIKLSFIYGIEPGGETAIKIRSFDSIGLYYDLHTEQKKVKPCVNCQTPFRFKSNKSKYCPSCASVIAKEKTRARVRKYRNVTL
;
A
#
# COMPACT_ATOMS: atom_id res chain seq x y z
N MET A 1 1.27 -0.17 -10.33
CA MET A 1 0.21 -0.33 -9.33
C MET A 1 0.91 -0.75 -8.06
N ILE A 2 0.88 0.09 -7.03
CA ILE A 2 1.11 -0.40 -5.67
C ILE A 2 0.08 -1.50 -5.47
N ASP A 3 0.55 -2.71 -5.17
CA ASP A 3 -0.36 -3.75 -4.71
C ASP A 3 -1.10 -3.16 -3.51
N LYS A 4 -2.42 -2.97 -3.63
CA LYS A 4 -3.27 -2.30 -2.63
C LYS A 4 -2.99 -2.83 -1.22
N PHE A 5 -2.56 -4.09 -1.16
CA PHE A 5 -2.31 -4.85 0.05
C PHE A 5 -0.84 -4.95 0.46
N LYS A 6 0.08 -4.28 -0.21
CA LYS A 6 1.54 -4.42 0.02
C LYS A 6 1.96 -4.25 1.47
N PHE A 7 1.31 -3.34 2.19
CA PHE A 7 1.54 -3.09 3.62
C PHE A 7 0.33 -3.51 4.49
N LYS A 8 -0.67 -4.14 3.89
CA LYS A 8 -1.92 -4.59 4.50
C LYS A 8 -2.15 -6.06 4.16
N GLU A 9 -1.12 -6.88 4.42
CA GLU A 9 -1.10 -8.28 4.03
C GLU A 9 -2.21 -9.09 4.73
N LYS A 10 -2.64 -8.66 5.93
CA LYS A 10 -3.74 -9.29 6.66
C LYS A 10 -5.07 -9.17 5.92
N GLU A 11 -5.45 -7.96 5.54
CA GLU A 11 -6.67 -7.70 4.75
C GLU A 11 -6.67 -8.52 3.45
N TYR A 12 -5.50 -8.76 2.86
CA TYR A 12 -5.38 -9.55 1.65
C TYR A 12 -5.51 -11.05 1.89
N ALA A 13 -4.87 -11.57 2.93
CA ALA A 13 -5.00 -12.96 3.31
C ALA A 13 -6.48 -13.30 3.60
N GLU A 14 -7.19 -12.43 4.32
CA GLU A 14 -8.62 -12.57 4.59
C GLU A 14 -9.44 -12.55 3.30
N ALA A 15 -9.18 -11.61 2.39
CA ALA A 15 -9.85 -11.55 1.10
C ALA A 15 -9.61 -12.81 0.24
N ILE A 16 -8.39 -13.39 0.28
CA ILE A 16 -8.06 -14.64 -0.42
C ILE A 16 -8.82 -15.82 0.18
N ILE A 17 -8.93 -15.90 1.52
CA ILE A 17 -9.67 -16.96 2.20
C ILE A 17 -11.16 -16.91 1.83
N GLU A 18 -11.73 -15.72 1.76
CA GLU A 18 -13.16 -15.53 1.44
C GLU A 18 -13.50 -15.75 -0.03
N ASN A 19 -12.66 -15.28 -0.95
CA ASN A 19 -12.99 -15.20 -2.38
C ASN A 19 -12.19 -16.19 -3.26
N GLY A 20 -11.29 -16.98 -2.66
CA GLY A 20 -10.34 -17.79 -3.39
C GLY A 20 -9.15 -16.96 -3.92
N PHE A 21 -8.42 -17.53 -4.90
CA PHE A 21 -7.27 -16.83 -5.48
C PHE A 21 -7.71 -15.54 -6.19
N ILE A 22 -7.10 -14.41 -5.81
CA ILE A 22 -7.49 -13.08 -6.33
C ILE A 22 -6.68 -12.73 -7.58
N SER A 23 -5.43 -13.17 -7.64
CA SER A 23 -4.49 -12.92 -8.73
C SER A 23 -4.03 -14.21 -9.39
N LYS A 24 -3.42 -14.07 -10.57
CA LYS A 24 -2.78 -15.18 -11.28
C LYS A 24 -1.51 -15.70 -10.57
N ASN A 25 -0.99 -14.97 -9.57
CA ASN A 25 0.24 -15.35 -8.88
C ASN A 25 -0.06 -16.24 -7.66
N LEU A 26 -0.50 -17.47 -7.93
CA LEU A 26 -0.87 -18.46 -6.91
C LEU A 26 0.23 -18.68 -5.87
N ASN A 27 1.50 -18.66 -6.29
CA ASN A 27 2.61 -18.91 -5.38
C ASN A 27 2.80 -17.77 -4.36
N TYR A 28 2.60 -16.52 -4.77
CA TYR A 28 2.64 -15.39 -3.85
C TYR A 28 1.51 -15.46 -2.83
N GLU A 29 0.28 -15.74 -3.27
CA GLU A 29 -0.88 -15.85 -2.40
C GLU A 29 -0.78 -17.03 -1.42
N LEU A 30 -0.24 -18.17 -1.86
CA LEU A 30 0.04 -19.28 -0.94
C LEU A 30 1.12 -18.92 0.09
N ARG A 31 2.17 -18.20 -0.29
CA ARG A 31 3.17 -17.68 0.66
C ARG A 31 2.54 -16.74 1.67
N LEU A 32 1.63 -15.89 1.23
CA LEU A 32 0.91 -14.97 2.09
C LEU A 32 0.00 -15.71 3.09
N LEU A 33 -0.82 -16.66 2.62
CA LEU A 33 -1.64 -17.50 3.50
C LEU A 33 -0.80 -18.27 4.52
N SER A 34 0.34 -18.82 4.10
CA SER A 34 1.27 -19.52 4.99
C SER A 34 1.85 -18.61 6.09
N LYS A 35 2.09 -17.33 5.79
CA LYS A 35 2.48 -16.31 6.79
C LYS A 35 1.32 -15.97 7.72
N TYR A 36 0.12 -15.78 7.19
CA TYR A 36 -1.08 -15.49 7.96
C TYR A 36 -1.42 -16.62 8.95
N TYR A 37 -1.42 -17.87 8.49
CA TYR A 37 -1.64 -19.01 9.38
C TYR A 37 -0.55 -19.17 10.46
N LYS A 38 0.69 -18.76 10.16
CA LYS A 38 1.78 -18.74 11.16
C LYS A 38 1.50 -17.71 12.25
N GLU A 39 1.00 -16.53 11.89
CA GLU A 39 0.63 -15.48 12.84
C GLU A 39 -0.57 -15.90 13.72
N LEU A 40 -1.52 -16.64 13.17
CA LEU A 40 -2.61 -17.26 13.94
C LEU A 40 -2.13 -18.39 14.89
N GLY A 41 -0.83 -18.69 14.93
CA GLY A 41 -0.26 -19.69 15.84
C GLY A 41 -0.35 -21.14 15.34
N TYR A 42 -0.76 -21.38 14.10
CA TYR A 42 -0.88 -22.75 13.59
C TYR A 42 0.48 -23.45 13.43
N LYS A 43 0.58 -24.66 13.97
CA LYS A 43 1.76 -25.53 13.84
C LYS A 43 2.02 -25.91 12.37
N PRO A 44 3.26 -26.26 11.97
CA PRO A 44 3.60 -26.54 10.57
C PRO A 44 2.68 -27.56 9.87
N LYS A 45 2.34 -28.67 10.52
CA LYS A 45 1.41 -29.68 9.96
C LYS A 45 0.03 -29.10 9.70
N LYS A 46 -0.51 -28.33 10.64
CA LYS A 46 -1.83 -27.71 10.47
C LYS A 46 -1.84 -26.67 9.34
N ARG A 47 -0.74 -25.92 9.19
CA ARG A 47 -0.58 -24.98 8.06
C ARG A 47 -0.57 -25.70 6.72
N GLU A 48 0.09 -26.85 6.64
CA GLU A 48 0.10 -27.69 5.44
C GLU A 48 -1.32 -28.15 5.07
N GLU A 49 -2.05 -28.72 6.03
CA GLU A 49 -3.45 -29.12 5.85
C GLU A 49 -4.31 -27.95 5.34
N LEU A 50 -4.25 -26.79 5.99
CA LEU A 50 -5.03 -25.61 5.61
C LEU A 50 -4.71 -25.12 4.19
N LEU A 51 -3.45 -25.21 3.75
CA LEU A 51 -3.06 -24.83 2.38
C LEU A 51 -3.58 -25.84 1.35
N TYR A 52 -3.56 -27.13 1.66
CA TYR A 52 -4.14 -28.16 0.81
C TYR A 52 -5.65 -27.99 0.69
N ASP A 53 -6.35 -27.86 1.82
CA ASP A 53 -7.81 -27.66 1.85
C ASP A 53 -8.21 -26.40 1.07
N PHE A 54 -7.42 -25.33 1.18
CA PHE A 54 -7.63 -24.12 0.40
C PHE A 54 -7.45 -24.36 -1.11
N CYS A 55 -6.42 -25.08 -1.52
CA CYS A 55 -6.17 -25.37 -2.93
C CYS A 55 -7.23 -26.30 -3.53
N GLU A 56 -7.69 -27.32 -2.79
CA GLU A 56 -8.75 -28.24 -3.22
C GLU A 56 -10.07 -27.52 -3.50
N LYS A 57 -10.38 -26.50 -2.71
CA LYS A 57 -11.59 -25.70 -2.89
C LYS A 57 -11.51 -24.72 -4.05
N ASN A 58 -10.31 -24.26 -4.42
CA ASN A 58 -10.12 -23.09 -5.29
C ASN A 58 -9.34 -23.38 -6.60
N ILE A 59 -8.85 -24.60 -6.81
CA ILE A 59 -8.14 -25.00 -8.02
C ILE A 59 -8.87 -26.18 -8.66
N GLU A 60 -9.35 -25.98 -9.88
CA GLU A 60 -9.94 -27.04 -10.68
C GLU A 60 -8.91 -28.15 -10.97
N ASN A 61 -9.32 -29.41 -10.85
CA ASN A 61 -8.46 -30.59 -11.06
C ASN A 61 -7.20 -30.59 -10.17
N PHE A 62 -7.31 -30.09 -8.94
CA PHE A 62 -6.21 -30.07 -8.00
C PHE A 62 -5.70 -31.48 -7.68
N SER A 63 -4.36 -31.64 -7.68
CA SER A 63 -3.69 -32.87 -7.28
C SER A 63 -2.66 -32.59 -6.20
N ARG A 64 -2.86 -33.19 -5.01
CA ARG A 64 -1.91 -33.07 -3.89
C ARG A 64 -0.51 -33.49 -4.28
N VAL A 65 -0.37 -34.53 -5.11
CA VAL A 65 0.92 -35.06 -5.58
C VAL A 65 1.65 -34.03 -6.43
N LEU A 66 0.96 -33.41 -7.40
CA LEU A 66 1.56 -32.40 -8.27
C LEU A 66 1.94 -31.13 -7.50
N TYR A 67 1.14 -30.75 -6.50
CA TYR A 67 1.36 -29.53 -5.72
C TYR A 67 2.26 -29.72 -4.49
N TYR A 68 2.65 -30.95 -4.13
CA TYR A 68 3.46 -31.25 -2.95
C TYR A 68 4.76 -30.44 -2.87
N LYS A 69 5.53 -30.38 -3.96
CA LYS A 69 6.77 -29.59 -4.00
C LYS A 69 6.51 -28.10 -3.81
N LYS A 70 5.40 -27.60 -4.34
CA LYS A 70 5.01 -26.18 -4.26
C LYS A 70 4.57 -25.80 -2.84
N ILE A 71 3.71 -26.60 -2.22
CA ILE A 71 3.27 -26.39 -0.83
C ILE A 71 4.45 -26.46 0.14
N ASN A 72 5.34 -27.42 -0.02
CA ASN A 72 6.55 -27.48 0.80
C ASN A 72 7.47 -26.27 0.63
N SER A 73 7.64 -25.78 -0.60
CA SER A 73 8.39 -24.53 -0.85
C SER A 73 7.75 -23.33 -0.13
N VAL A 74 6.43 -23.24 -0.15
CA VAL A 74 5.64 -22.21 0.55
C VAL A 74 5.80 -22.30 2.08
N LEU A 75 5.72 -23.50 2.65
CA LEU A 75 5.90 -23.72 4.09
C LEU A 75 7.32 -23.39 4.53
N ASN A 76 8.33 -23.85 3.78
CA ASN A 76 9.73 -23.56 4.05
C ASN A 76 10.03 -22.07 3.98
N HIS A 77 9.39 -21.34 3.06
CA HIS A 77 9.46 -19.88 3.03
C HIS A 77 8.94 -19.28 4.34
N ALA A 78 7.73 -19.64 4.79
CA ALA A 78 7.16 -19.08 6.03
C ALA A 78 7.89 -19.49 7.32
N ARG A 79 8.71 -20.56 7.29
CA ARG A 79 9.52 -20.98 8.47
C ARG A 79 10.55 -19.93 8.87
N LYS A 80 11.10 -19.17 7.92
CA LYS A 80 12.11 -18.15 8.21
C LYS A 80 11.57 -17.06 9.14
N LYS A 81 12.42 -16.54 10.04
CA LYS A 81 12.01 -15.58 11.08
C LYS A 81 11.57 -14.24 10.47
N GLU A 82 12.26 -13.79 9.44
CA GLU A 82 12.00 -12.55 8.70
C GLU A 82 10.74 -12.62 7.80
N ASN A 83 10.24 -13.84 7.54
CA ASN A 83 9.05 -14.07 6.73
C ASN A 83 7.80 -14.06 7.61
N ILE A 84 7.50 -12.88 8.14
CA ILE A 84 6.32 -12.55 8.97
C ILE A 84 5.37 -11.66 8.20
N LEU A 85 4.08 -11.74 8.56
CA LEU A 85 3.05 -10.92 7.94
C LEU A 85 3.32 -9.44 8.21
N ILE A 86 3.16 -8.62 7.17
CA ILE A 86 3.35 -7.18 7.23
C ILE A 86 1.98 -6.51 7.20
N ASN A 87 1.56 -6.01 8.34
CA ASN A 87 0.33 -5.23 8.46
C ASN A 87 0.62 -3.89 9.15
N ILE A 88 0.42 -2.80 8.41
CA ILE A 88 0.55 -1.42 8.86
C ILE A 88 -0.80 -0.77 8.61
N ASP A 89 -1.51 -0.42 9.67
CA ASP A 89 -2.87 0.13 9.56
C ASP A 89 -2.85 1.63 9.22
N GLU A 90 -1.93 2.36 9.86
CA GLU A 90 -1.73 3.79 9.63
C GLU A 90 -0.28 4.22 9.81
N VAL A 91 0.06 5.36 9.20
CA VAL A 91 1.31 6.09 9.42
C VAL A 91 0.96 7.53 9.78
N ASP A 92 1.47 7.97 10.92
CA ASP A 92 1.30 9.35 11.38
C ASP A 92 2.32 10.26 10.69
N ILE A 93 1.89 11.47 10.34
CA ILE A 93 2.73 12.56 9.87
C ILE A 93 2.60 13.72 10.85
N THR A 94 3.72 14.24 11.32
CA THR A 94 3.75 15.30 12.33
C THR A 94 3.65 16.70 11.72
N GLU A 95 3.26 17.67 12.53
CA GLU A 95 3.27 19.08 12.12
C GLU A 95 4.68 19.56 11.70
N ASN A 96 5.74 19.08 12.37
CA ASN A 96 7.12 19.39 12.02
C ASN A 96 7.47 18.90 10.61
N GLU A 97 7.07 17.67 10.27
CA GLU A 97 7.27 17.08 8.94
C GLU A 97 6.57 17.91 7.86
N LEU A 98 5.32 18.32 8.10
CA LEU A 98 4.55 19.13 7.16
C LEU A 98 5.12 20.53 7.01
N ARG A 99 5.44 21.20 8.12
CA ARG A 99 6.03 22.55 8.13
C ARG A 99 7.32 22.57 7.33
N PHE A 100 8.19 21.58 7.53
CA PHE A 100 9.45 21.47 6.78
C PHE A 100 9.21 21.28 5.29
N ILE A 101 8.34 20.35 4.88
CA ILE A 101 8.02 20.15 3.44
C ILE A 101 7.42 21.42 2.84
N ASN A 102 6.56 22.11 3.58
CA ASN A 102 5.91 23.34 3.15
C ASN A 102 6.90 24.51 3.03
N SER A 103 7.98 24.55 3.81
CA SER A 103 9.01 25.59 3.73
C SER A 103 9.99 25.40 2.57
N LEU A 104 10.04 24.23 1.93
CA LEU A 104 10.92 24.02 0.77
C LEU A 104 10.53 24.97 -0.38
N ASP A 105 11.51 25.65 -0.97
CA ASP A 105 11.30 26.52 -2.13
C ASP A 105 11.19 25.69 -3.42
N ILE A 106 10.08 24.99 -3.58
CA ILE A 106 9.76 24.12 -4.72
C ILE A 106 8.26 24.17 -5.01
N ASN A 107 7.87 23.77 -6.22
CA ASN A 107 6.46 23.79 -6.59
C ASN A 107 5.64 22.73 -5.83
N HIS A 108 4.31 22.89 -5.82
CA HIS A 108 3.40 21.97 -5.12
C HIS A 108 3.58 20.49 -5.54
N GLN A 109 3.77 20.24 -6.84
CA GLN A 109 3.96 18.88 -7.37
C GLN A 109 5.23 18.23 -6.80
N GLN A 110 6.30 19.00 -6.63
CA GLN A 110 7.55 18.56 -6.00
C GLN A 110 7.39 18.36 -4.48
N LYS A 111 6.70 19.27 -3.77
CA LYS A 111 6.40 19.09 -2.33
C LYS A 111 5.60 17.82 -2.08
N LYS A 112 4.62 17.57 -2.94
CA LYS A 112 3.82 16.34 -2.94
C LYS A 112 4.65 15.08 -3.16
N LEU A 113 5.66 15.14 -4.04
CA LEU A 113 6.61 14.03 -4.22
C LEU A 113 7.46 13.82 -2.96
N CYS A 114 7.98 14.90 -2.35
CA CYS A 114 8.74 14.83 -1.09
C CYS A 114 7.91 14.23 0.04
N PHE A 115 6.67 14.69 0.20
CA PHE A 115 5.70 14.11 1.13
C PHE A 115 5.48 12.61 0.89
N THR A 116 5.30 12.22 -0.37
CA THR A 116 5.10 10.81 -0.72
C THR A 116 6.35 9.97 -0.40
N LEU A 117 7.54 10.50 -0.68
CA LEU A 117 8.81 9.86 -0.36
C LEU A 117 9.02 9.71 1.16
N LEU A 118 8.67 10.72 1.94
CA LEU A 118 8.71 10.67 3.41
C LEU A 118 7.84 9.53 3.94
N VAL A 119 6.57 9.47 3.51
CA VAL A 119 5.63 8.42 3.96
C VAL A 119 6.14 7.03 3.55
N LEU A 120 6.66 6.89 2.33
CA LEU A 120 7.25 5.62 1.88
C LEU A 120 8.50 5.25 2.70
N ALA A 121 9.35 6.22 3.05
CA ALA A 121 10.51 5.99 3.91
C ALA A 121 10.09 5.50 5.30
N LYS A 122 9.06 6.12 5.91
CA LYS A 122 8.48 5.68 7.19
C LYS A 122 7.92 4.26 7.07
N LEU A 123 7.13 3.97 6.04
CA LEU A 123 6.60 2.62 5.78
C LEU A 123 7.71 1.57 5.67
N TYR A 124 8.75 1.83 4.88
CA TYR A 124 9.87 0.89 4.73
C TYR A 124 10.67 0.71 6.03
N SER A 125 10.85 1.77 6.81
CA SER A 125 11.46 1.69 8.13
C SER A 125 10.62 0.84 9.09
N THR A 126 9.30 1.00 9.09
CA THR A 126 8.38 0.15 9.88
C THR A 126 8.44 -1.31 9.43
N VAL A 127 8.50 -1.58 8.12
CA VAL A 127 8.67 -2.95 7.61
C VAL A 127 9.99 -3.57 8.08
N GLN A 128 11.08 -2.79 8.05
CA GLN A 128 12.39 -3.24 8.53
C GLN A 128 12.34 -3.58 10.02
N TYR A 129 11.71 -2.70 10.83
CA TYR A 129 11.52 -2.92 12.25
C TYR A 129 10.70 -4.18 12.53
N ILE A 130 9.58 -4.38 11.84
CA ILE A 130 8.76 -5.58 11.99
C ILE A 130 9.61 -6.83 11.73
N LYS A 131 10.38 -6.86 10.63
CA LYS A 131 11.16 -8.04 10.21
C LYS A 131 12.41 -8.33 11.04
N HIS A 132 13.11 -7.29 11.45
CA HIS A 132 14.46 -7.39 11.98
C HIS A 132 14.63 -6.78 13.38
N GLY A 133 13.65 -6.02 13.87
CA GLY A 133 13.68 -5.35 15.17
C GLY A 133 14.39 -3.99 15.16
N GLU A 134 14.83 -3.51 13.99
CA GLU A 134 15.62 -2.28 13.85
C GLU A 134 14.99 -1.34 12.82
N HIS A 135 15.04 -0.04 13.08
CA HIS A 135 14.66 0.97 12.11
C HIS A 135 15.79 1.26 11.13
N THR A 136 15.43 1.68 9.91
CA THR A 136 16.44 2.09 8.93
C THR A 136 17.10 3.40 9.36
N THR A 137 18.44 3.42 9.38
CA THR A 137 19.24 4.62 9.70
C THR A 137 19.44 5.53 8.48
N GLU A 138 19.45 4.95 7.28
CA GLU A 138 19.61 5.69 6.03
C GLU A 138 18.37 5.61 5.15
N HIS A 139 17.95 6.77 4.62
CA HIS A 139 16.73 6.88 3.83
C HIS A 139 17.05 6.93 2.34
N TYR A 140 17.02 5.76 1.71
CA TYR A 140 17.15 5.60 0.27
C TYR A 140 15.85 5.19 -0.39
N TYR A 141 15.67 5.63 -1.63
CA TYR A 141 14.57 5.20 -2.49
C TYR A 141 15.06 4.89 -3.91
N GLY A 142 14.37 4.01 -4.62
CA GLY A 142 14.67 3.71 -6.02
C GLY A 142 15.39 2.38 -6.24
N GLY A 143 16.32 2.37 -7.20
CA GLY A 143 17.06 1.18 -7.64
C GLY A 143 16.49 0.47 -8.87
N ASN A 144 15.23 0.71 -9.23
CA ASN A 144 14.63 0.21 -10.48
C ASN A 144 13.35 0.96 -10.88
N ASN A 145 12.90 0.74 -12.12
CA ASN A 145 11.71 1.36 -12.69
C ASN A 145 10.40 1.00 -11.94
N LYS A 146 10.34 -0.18 -11.31
CA LYS A 146 9.14 -0.59 -10.53
C LYS A 146 8.96 0.29 -9.30
N LYS A 147 10.06 0.65 -8.62
CA LYS A 147 10.05 1.59 -7.48
C LYS A 147 9.62 2.98 -7.92
N TYR A 148 10.19 3.53 -8.99
CA TYR A 148 9.74 4.84 -9.49
C TYR A 148 8.29 4.86 -9.98
N LYS A 149 7.81 3.76 -10.57
CA LYS A 149 6.38 3.60 -10.88
C LYS A 149 5.52 3.59 -9.62
N GLU A 150 5.95 2.91 -8.56
CA GLU A 150 5.30 2.94 -7.25
C GLU A 150 5.21 4.37 -6.69
N LEU A 151 6.27 5.18 -6.79
CA LEU A 151 6.23 6.59 -6.38
C LEU A 151 5.19 7.40 -7.17
N ILE A 152 5.13 7.23 -8.50
CA ILE A 152 4.13 7.91 -9.34
C ILE A 152 2.71 7.53 -8.90
N ASP A 153 2.47 6.24 -8.71
CA ASP A 153 1.17 5.72 -8.32
C ASP A 153 0.76 6.24 -6.92
N ALA A 154 1.61 6.06 -5.89
CA ALA A 154 1.34 6.53 -4.52
C ALA A 154 1.13 8.04 -4.44
N SER A 155 1.89 8.80 -5.22
CA SER A 155 1.76 10.26 -5.23
C SER A 155 0.48 10.72 -5.92
N HIS A 156 -0.28 9.84 -6.60
CA HIS A 156 -1.45 10.23 -7.40
C HIS A 156 -1.13 11.40 -8.34
N SER A 157 0.04 11.30 -8.95
CA SER A 157 0.57 12.27 -9.89
C SER A 157 0.30 11.78 -11.30
N SER A 158 -0.12 12.66 -12.21
CA SER A 158 -0.22 12.35 -13.63
C SER A 158 1.14 12.46 -14.35
N LEU A 159 2.23 12.20 -13.63
CA LEU A 159 3.59 12.31 -14.15
C LEU A 159 3.93 11.09 -15.00
N THR A 160 4.62 11.33 -16.11
CA THR A 160 5.32 10.27 -16.84
C THR A 160 6.65 9.97 -16.15
N ALA A 161 7.25 8.82 -16.44
CA ALA A 161 8.58 8.47 -15.92
C ALA A 161 9.62 9.57 -16.21
N ASN A 162 9.65 10.09 -17.44
CA ASN A 162 10.59 11.16 -17.82
C ASN A 162 10.38 12.43 -16.99
N LYS A 163 9.12 12.86 -16.78
CA LYS A 163 8.82 14.03 -15.96
C LYS A 163 9.18 13.79 -14.49
N LEU A 164 9.00 12.58 -13.97
CA LEU A 164 9.47 12.23 -12.63
C LEU A 164 10.99 12.38 -12.53
N HIS A 165 11.75 11.86 -13.50
CA HIS A 165 13.20 11.98 -13.50
C HIS A 165 13.67 13.44 -13.59
N GLN A 166 12.99 14.28 -14.38
CA GLN A 166 13.23 15.73 -14.40
C GLN A 166 12.98 16.36 -13.02
N ASN A 167 11.84 16.05 -12.38
CA ASN A 167 11.55 16.55 -11.03
C ASN A 167 12.61 16.10 -10.01
N ILE A 168 13.07 14.85 -10.07
CA ILE A 168 14.15 14.35 -9.21
C ILE A 168 15.46 15.10 -9.48
N GLY A 169 15.79 15.39 -10.73
CA GLY A 169 16.95 16.18 -11.10
C GLY A 169 16.90 17.59 -10.52
N GLU A 170 15.75 18.27 -10.64
CA GLU A 170 15.53 19.60 -10.05
C GLU A 170 15.62 19.55 -8.51
N LEU A 171 15.03 18.53 -7.87
CA LEU A 171 15.17 18.33 -6.43
C LEU A 171 16.64 18.11 -6.02
N ALA A 172 17.42 17.43 -6.86
CA ALA A 172 18.84 17.20 -6.61
C ALA A 172 19.68 18.48 -6.74
N THR A 173 19.37 19.37 -7.68
CA THR A 173 20.03 20.69 -7.78
C THR A 173 19.77 21.61 -6.58
N LYS A 174 18.80 21.26 -5.73
CA LYS A 174 18.44 21.99 -4.50
C LYS A 174 18.84 21.23 -3.22
N ASP A 175 19.65 20.17 -3.34
CA ASP A 175 20.09 19.31 -2.24
C ASP A 175 18.95 18.66 -1.41
N ILE A 176 17.73 18.65 -1.94
CA ILE A 176 16.56 18.02 -1.30
C ILE A 176 16.70 16.49 -1.38
N VAL A 177 17.23 16.01 -2.49
CA VAL A 177 17.60 14.60 -2.69
C VAL A 177 18.99 14.53 -3.28
N GLU A 178 19.64 13.37 -3.17
CA GLU A 178 20.93 13.15 -3.79
C GLU A 178 20.87 11.92 -4.69
N ILE A 179 21.25 12.08 -5.95
CA ILE A 179 21.27 10.96 -6.91
C ILE A 179 22.48 10.07 -6.59
N ARG A 180 22.22 8.78 -6.40
CA ARG A 180 23.22 7.75 -6.13
C ARG A 180 23.29 6.74 -7.28
N ASN A 181 24.31 5.90 -7.21
CA ASN A 181 24.55 4.86 -8.21
C ASN A 181 23.35 3.91 -8.35
N LYS A 182 23.23 3.29 -9.53
CA LYS A 182 22.20 2.29 -9.85
C LYS A 182 20.76 2.81 -9.69
N GLY A 183 20.56 4.12 -9.85
CA GLY A 183 19.23 4.75 -9.83
C GLY A 183 18.61 4.82 -8.43
N PHE A 184 19.42 4.78 -7.38
CA PHE A 184 18.97 5.14 -6.03
C PHE A 184 19.03 6.65 -5.83
N ILE A 185 18.18 7.16 -4.94
CA ILE A 185 18.24 8.52 -4.42
C ILE A 185 18.32 8.47 -2.89
N LYS A 186 19.18 9.30 -2.29
CA LYS A 186 19.17 9.58 -0.86
C LYS A 186 18.15 10.69 -0.60
N LEU A 187 17.32 10.52 0.41
CA LEU A 187 16.27 11.47 0.79
C LEU A 187 16.83 12.49 1.79
N SER A 188 17.75 13.35 1.33
CA SER A 188 18.51 14.28 2.16
C SER A 188 17.63 15.21 3.00
N PHE A 189 16.49 15.64 2.46
CA PHE A 189 15.55 16.52 3.14
C PHE A 189 15.02 15.96 4.47
N ILE A 190 14.97 14.63 4.65
CA ILE A 190 14.46 14.00 5.89
C ILE A 190 15.33 14.37 7.09
N TYR A 191 16.64 14.55 6.89
CA TYR A 191 17.58 14.88 7.96
C TYR A 191 17.47 16.32 8.44
N GLY A 192 16.78 17.19 7.70
CA GLY A 192 16.48 18.56 8.12
C GLY A 192 15.21 18.70 8.95
N ILE A 193 14.45 17.62 9.13
CA ILE A 193 13.18 17.64 9.86
C ILE A 193 13.46 17.55 11.36
N GLU A 194 12.94 18.51 12.12
CA GLU A 194 12.99 18.47 13.59
C GLU A 194 12.20 17.26 14.13
N PRO A 195 12.81 16.43 14.99
CA PRO A 195 12.12 15.28 15.56
C PRO A 195 10.96 15.72 16.47
N GLY A 196 9.91 14.90 16.52
CA GLY A 196 8.73 15.15 17.34
C GLY A 196 7.64 15.97 16.62
N GLY A 197 6.79 16.61 17.42
CA GLY A 197 5.58 17.28 16.97
C GLY A 197 4.32 16.41 17.10
N GLU A 198 3.16 17.07 17.16
CA GLU A 198 1.87 16.41 17.20
C GLU A 198 1.51 15.80 15.85
N THR A 199 0.71 14.72 15.87
CA THR A 199 0.21 14.08 14.66
C THR A 199 -0.78 15.00 13.93
N ALA A 200 -0.39 15.45 12.74
CA ALA A 200 -1.17 16.32 11.86
C ALA A 200 -2.07 15.52 10.90
N ILE A 201 -1.52 14.44 10.32
CA ILE A 201 -2.21 13.62 9.31
C ILE A 201 -2.00 12.14 9.61
N LYS A 202 -3.08 11.37 9.56
CA LYS A 202 -3.05 9.90 9.62
C LYS A 202 -3.24 9.28 8.25
N ILE A 203 -2.20 8.65 7.71
CA ILE A 203 -2.23 7.99 6.40
C ILE A 203 -2.72 6.56 6.57
N ARG A 204 -3.93 6.26 6.07
CA ARG A 204 -4.55 4.92 6.15
C ARG A 204 -4.58 4.17 4.82
N SER A 205 -4.26 4.87 3.73
CA SER A 205 -4.29 4.33 2.37
C SER A 205 -2.99 4.66 1.65
N PHE A 206 -2.17 3.65 1.41
CA PHE A 206 -0.81 3.82 0.89
C PHE A 206 -0.74 3.85 -0.64
N ASP A 207 -1.86 3.59 -1.31
CA ASP A 207 -2.02 3.81 -2.75
C ASP A 207 -2.29 5.28 -3.10
N SER A 208 -2.77 6.06 -2.13
CA SER A 208 -3.27 7.44 -2.30
C SER A 208 -2.55 8.48 -1.43
N ILE A 209 -1.32 8.18 -1.05
CA ILE A 209 -0.47 9.00 -0.16
C ILE A 209 -0.48 10.47 -0.60
N GLY A 210 -0.17 10.76 -1.86
CA GLY A 210 -0.07 12.14 -2.32
C GLY A 210 -1.39 12.92 -2.24
N LEU A 211 -2.55 12.25 -2.22
CA LEU A 211 -3.84 12.93 -2.05
C LEU A 211 -4.07 13.44 -0.62
N TYR A 212 -3.39 12.88 0.38
CA TYR A 212 -3.42 13.44 1.73
C TYR A 212 -2.73 14.80 1.77
N TYR A 213 -1.61 14.95 1.06
CA TYR A 213 -0.95 16.24 0.93
C TYR A 213 -1.79 17.24 0.13
N ASP A 214 -2.38 16.81 -1.00
CA ASP A 214 -3.30 17.65 -1.77
C ASP A 214 -4.51 18.10 -0.93
N LEU A 215 -5.02 17.25 -0.04
CA LEU A 215 -6.11 17.60 0.87
C LEU A 215 -5.66 18.62 1.93
N HIS A 216 -4.47 18.44 2.51
CA HIS A 216 -3.90 19.32 3.52
C HIS A 216 -3.62 20.73 2.98
N THR A 217 -3.16 20.85 1.73
CA THR A 217 -2.90 22.15 1.09
C THR A 217 -4.08 22.68 0.26
N GLU A 218 -5.29 22.17 0.53
CA GLU A 218 -6.56 22.62 -0.07
C GLU A 218 -6.59 22.63 -1.61
N GLN A 219 -5.92 21.66 -2.23
CA GLN A 219 -5.92 21.54 -3.69
C GLN A 219 -7.32 21.27 -4.23
N LYS A 220 -7.64 21.91 -5.36
CA LYS A 220 -8.92 21.76 -6.03
C LYS A 220 -9.20 20.28 -6.36
N LYS A 221 -10.48 19.90 -6.26
CA LYS A 221 -10.99 18.58 -6.66
C LYS A 221 -10.51 17.41 -5.79
N VAL A 222 -10.04 17.65 -4.57
CA VAL A 222 -9.74 16.61 -3.57
C VAL A 222 -10.64 16.80 -2.35
N LYS A 223 -11.18 15.71 -1.81
CA LYS A 223 -11.94 15.72 -0.55
C LYS A 223 -11.93 14.34 0.11
N PRO A 224 -12.21 14.23 1.42
CA PRO A 224 -12.31 12.94 2.08
C PRO A 224 -13.53 12.15 1.59
N CYS A 225 -13.38 10.83 1.50
CA CYS A 225 -14.50 9.92 1.28
C CYS A 225 -15.39 9.86 2.52
N VAL A 226 -16.71 10.03 2.35
CA VAL A 226 -17.66 9.97 3.48
C VAL A 226 -17.63 8.62 4.22
N ASN A 227 -17.30 7.52 3.51
CA ASN A 227 -17.30 6.18 4.10
C ASN A 227 -15.96 5.80 4.75
N CYS A 228 -14.85 5.93 4.02
CA CYS A 228 -13.53 5.46 4.48
C CYS A 228 -12.56 6.57 4.88
N GLN A 229 -12.97 7.83 4.77
CA GLN A 229 -12.15 9.04 5.02
C GLN A 229 -10.91 9.22 4.13
N THR A 230 -10.51 8.21 3.35
CA THR A 230 -9.42 8.32 2.37
C THR A 230 -9.69 9.46 1.38
N PRO A 231 -8.72 10.37 1.17
CA PRO A 231 -8.83 11.43 0.17
C PRO A 231 -8.96 10.85 -1.24
N PHE A 232 -9.81 11.46 -2.06
CA PHE A 232 -9.96 11.05 -3.46
C PHE A 232 -10.19 12.25 -4.37
N ARG A 233 -9.83 12.10 -5.65
CA ARG A 233 -10.15 13.10 -6.68
C ARG A 233 -11.59 12.95 -7.14
N PHE A 234 -12.38 14.03 -7.08
CA PHE A 234 -13.76 14.03 -7.53
C PHE A 234 -13.94 14.70 -8.89
N LYS A 235 -14.86 14.16 -9.72
CA LYS A 235 -15.26 14.77 -10.99
C LYS A 235 -16.38 15.79 -10.83
N SER A 236 -17.29 15.55 -9.88
CA SER A 236 -18.43 16.41 -9.56
C SER A 236 -18.44 16.69 -8.06
N ASN A 237 -18.83 17.91 -7.67
CA ASN A 237 -19.01 18.28 -6.26
C ASN A 237 -19.99 17.33 -5.54
N LYS A 238 -20.92 16.69 -6.27
CA LYS A 238 -21.89 15.72 -5.73
C LYS A 238 -21.28 14.35 -5.39
N SER A 239 -20.09 14.02 -5.87
CA SER A 239 -19.46 12.71 -5.59
C SER A 239 -19.13 12.59 -4.10
N LYS A 240 -19.77 11.69 -3.36
CA LYS A 240 -19.56 11.55 -1.90
C LYS A 240 -18.51 10.50 -1.52
N TYR A 241 -18.23 9.56 -2.42
CA TYR A 241 -17.44 8.37 -2.12
C TYR A 241 -16.27 8.23 -3.09
N CYS A 242 -15.16 7.70 -2.60
CA CYS A 242 -14.05 7.26 -3.45
C CYS A 242 -14.51 6.09 -4.37
N PRO A 243 -13.79 5.80 -5.46
CA PRO A 243 -14.21 4.80 -6.44
C PRO A 243 -14.48 3.40 -5.85
N SER A 244 -13.69 2.97 -4.85
CA SER A 244 -13.87 1.69 -4.19
C SER A 244 -15.17 1.64 -3.38
N CYS A 245 -15.40 2.64 -2.52
CA CYS A 245 -16.63 2.73 -1.71
C CYS A 245 -17.87 2.93 -2.59
N ALA A 246 -17.78 3.73 -3.65
CA ALA A 246 -18.87 3.94 -4.59
C ALA A 246 -19.31 2.62 -5.27
N SER A 247 -18.34 1.76 -5.63
CA SER A 247 -18.61 0.44 -6.24
C SER A 247 -19.35 -0.49 -5.28
N VAL A 248 -18.94 -0.56 -4.01
CA VAL A 248 -19.59 -1.39 -2.98
C VAL A 248 -21.04 -0.93 -2.76
N ILE A 249 -21.23 0.37 -2.51
CA ILE A 249 -22.56 0.96 -2.27
C ILE A 249 -23.48 0.78 -3.48
N ALA A 250 -22.95 0.90 -4.70
CA ALA A 250 -23.74 0.69 -5.92
C ALA A 250 -24.23 -0.76 -6.05
N LYS A 251 -23.38 -1.75 -5.70
CA LYS A 251 -23.76 -3.17 -5.67
C LYS A 251 -24.85 -3.43 -4.64
N GLU A 252 -24.73 -2.87 -3.44
CA GLU A 252 -25.74 -3.00 -2.38
C GLU A 252 -27.08 -2.41 -2.78
N LYS A 253 -27.10 -1.19 -3.33
CA LYS A 253 -28.32 -0.55 -3.85
C LYS A 253 -28.97 -1.38 -4.96
N THR A 254 -28.15 -1.96 -5.84
CA THR A 254 -28.64 -2.82 -6.92
C THR A 254 -29.29 -4.08 -6.36
N ARG A 255 -28.64 -4.75 -5.38
CA ARG A 255 -29.20 -5.92 -4.68
C ARG A 255 -30.51 -5.58 -3.98
N ALA A 256 -30.59 -4.45 -3.28
CA ALA A 256 -31.79 -3.99 -2.61
C ALA A 256 -32.94 -3.73 -3.60
N ARG A 257 -32.65 -3.07 -4.73
CA ARG A 257 -33.63 -2.86 -5.80
C ARG A 257 -34.15 -4.16 -6.37
N VAL A 258 -33.26 -5.12 -6.70
CA VAL A 258 -33.65 -6.44 -7.22
C VAL A 258 -34.51 -7.21 -6.23
N ARG A 259 -34.16 -7.21 -4.93
CA ARG A 259 -34.97 -7.81 -3.86
C ARG A 259 -36.37 -7.20 -3.81
N LYS A 260 -36.47 -5.87 -3.88
CA LYS A 260 -37.77 -5.17 -3.89
C LYS A 260 -38.63 -5.60 -5.08
N TYR A 261 -38.07 -5.67 -6.29
CA TYR A 261 -38.84 -6.11 -7.46
C TYR A 261 -39.30 -7.57 -7.35
N ARG A 262 -38.42 -8.48 -6.90
CA ARG A 262 -38.76 -9.91 -6.74
C ARG A 262 -39.80 -10.18 -5.66
N ASN A 263 -39.81 -9.38 -4.59
CA ASN A 263 -40.79 -9.50 -3.50
C ASN A 263 -42.16 -8.87 -3.85
N VAL A 264 -42.26 -8.13 -4.95
CA VAL A 264 -43.53 -7.52 -5.43
C VAL A 264 -44.19 -8.38 -6.51
N THR A 265 -43.49 -9.38 -7.06
CA THR A 265 -44.02 -10.31 -8.08
C THR A 265 -44.50 -11.66 -7.52
N LEU A 266 -44.66 -11.76 -6.19
CA LEU A 266 -45.30 -12.86 -5.47
C LEU A 266 -46.55 -12.32 -4.76
#